data_AF-A0A6C0KCL3-F1
#
_entry.id   AF-A0A6C0KCL3-F1
#
_cell.length_a   1.000
_cell.length_b   1.000
_cell.length_c   1.000
_cell.angle_alpha   90.00
_cell.angle_beta   90.00
_cell.angle_gamma   90.00
#
_symmetry.space_group_name_H-M   'P 1'
#
loop_
_entity.id
_entity.type
_entity.pdbx_description
1 polymer ?
#
loop_
_entity_poly.entity_id
_entity_poly.type
_entity_poly.pdbx_seq_one_letter_code
_entity_poly.pdbx_strand_id
1 'polypeptide(L)'
;MGTGSVWPRNQEKEAPRKMIPKLVLLSVTAVLLYFSVLCAVFVAFLLKTGPDETPQQRTKSAVMTVFAVGALSWPLVWYISIGSVVLETLSLLPLFGALWPPVMLLLDLRGSRLNSVQAGSNNLVGHLQDDANSLIGIAFAFAMLMVATYANQKKEMYSAMLMVLFALVICIAFVVPQPLAQEGSDAAFVWAAGQRVVFSYAMGYLLTALCLSITAGSKAMASVRRS
;
A
#
# COMPACT_ATOMS: atom_id res chain seq x y z
N MET A 1 50.98 34.97 -28.34
CA MET A 1 50.18 36.19 -28.10
C MET A 1 49.12 36.29 -29.18
N GLY A 2 47.85 36.40 -28.82
CA GLY A 2 46.73 36.57 -29.77
C GLY A 2 45.62 35.52 -29.64
N THR A 3 45.03 35.41 -28.45
CA THR A 3 43.81 34.68 -28.10
C THR A 3 42.55 35.33 -28.68
N GLY A 4 41.53 34.53 -29.02
CA GLY A 4 40.15 35.03 -29.06
C GLY A 4 39.19 34.33 -30.02
N SER A 5 39.08 32.99 -30.01
CA SER A 5 37.91 32.34 -30.64
C SER A 5 36.71 32.42 -29.69
N VAL A 6 35.75 33.23 -30.09
CA VAL A 6 34.47 33.44 -29.40
C VAL A 6 33.64 32.17 -29.52
N TRP A 7 33.49 31.45 -28.41
CA TRP A 7 32.52 30.37 -28.27
C TRP A 7 31.10 30.96 -28.26
N PRO A 8 30.18 30.54 -29.14
CA PRO A 8 28.77 30.83 -28.94
C PRO A 8 28.25 29.99 -27.77
N ARG A 9 27.79 30.67 -26.72
CA ARG A 9 26.96 30.07 -25.65
C ARG A 9 25.79 29.36 -26.31
N ASN A 10 25.78 28.02 -26.22
CA ASN A 10 24.56 27.26 -26.41
C ASN A 10 23.57 27.74 -25.35
N GLN A 11 22.59 28.50 -25.81
CA GLN A 11 21.48 28.92 -25.01
C GLN A 11 20.75 27.70 -24.49
N GLU A 12 20.60 27.63 -23.17
CA GLU A 12 19.59 26.83 -22.50
C GLU A 12 18.25 27.10 -23.17
N LYS A 13 17.83 26.17 -24.03
CA LYS A 13 16.41 25.99 -24.30
C LYS A 13 15.81 25.45 -23.00
N GLU A 14 15.37 26.37 -22.14
CA GLU A 14 14.46 26.03 -21.05
C GLU A 14 13.25 25.33 -21.69
N ALA A 15 13.22 23.99 -21.54
CA ALA A 15 12.09 23.18 -21.94
C ALA A 15 10.83 23.71 -21.22
N PRO A 16 9.67 23.78 -21.91
CA PRO A 16 8.46 24.33 -21.32
C PRO A 16 8.13 23.58 -20.03
N ARG A 17 8.10 24.29 -18.90
CA ARG A 17 7.71 23.77 -17.59
C ARG A 17 6.36 23.08 -17.73
N LYS A 18 6.41 21.76 -17.63
CA LYS A 18 5.31 20.80 -17.56
C LYS A 18 4.13 21.38 -16.77
N MET A 19 3.07 21.83 -17.44
CA MET A 19 1.78 22.17 -16.83
C MET A 19 0.89 20.93 -16.57
N ILE A 20 1.29 19.78 -17.10
CA ILE A 20 0.61 18.48 -16.97
C ILE A 20 0.58 17.88 -15.54
N PRO A 21 1.56 18.08 -14.63
CA PRO A 21 1.58 17.36 -13.35
C PRO A 21 0.51 17.85 -12.36
N LYS A 22 0.02 19.09 -12.49
CA LYS A 22 -0.99 19.63 -11.58
C LYS A 22 -2.38 19.03 -11.79
N LEU A 23 -2.76 18.74 -13.04
CA LEU A 23 -4.07 18.16 -13.36
C LEU A 23 -4.16 16.71 -12.88
N VAL A 24 -3.09 15.93 -13.07
CA VAL A 24 -3.00 14.53 -12.62
C VAL A 24 -2.93 14.42 -11.10
N LEU A 25 -2.23 15.36 -10.45
CA LEU A 25 -2.26 15.48 -8.99
C LEU A 25 -3.68 15.72 -8.47
N LEU A 26 -4.41 16.63 -9.11
CA LEU A 26 -5.78 16.96 -8.72
C LEU A 26 -6.72 15.76 -8.93
N SER A 27 -6.56 15.00 -10.02
CA SER A 27 -7.37 13.81 -10.26
C SER A 27 -7.06 12.67 -9.27
N VAL A 28 -5.78 12.41 -8.96
CA VAL A 28 -5.40 11.33 -8.04
C VAL A 28 -5.85 11.64 -6.61
N THR A 29 -5.64 12.87 -6.16
CA THR A 29 -6.11 13.32 -4.84
C THR A 29 -7.63 13.31 -4.75
N ALA A 30 -8.34 13.73 -5.79
CA ALA A 30 -9.80 13.63 -5.84
C ALA A 30 -10.31 12.17 -5.78
N VAL A 31 -9.66 11.24 -6.49
CA VAL A 31 -10.00 9.81 -6.44
C VAL A 31 -9.78 9.24 -5.05
N LEU A 32 -8.64 9.53 -4.41
CA LEU A 32 -8.34 9.08 -3.06
C LEU A 32 -9.32 9.66 -2.02
N LEU A 33 -9.68 10.94 -2.15
CA LEU A 33 -10.66 11.59 -1.28
C LEU A 33 -12.05 10.99 -1.46
N TYR A 34 -12.52 10.85 -2.70
CA TYR A 34 -13.82 10.24 -2.99
C TYR A 34 -13.91 8.82 -2.45
N PHE A 35 -12.84 8.04 -2.65
CA PHE A 35 -12.76 6.67 -2.15
C PHE A 35 -12.71 6.61 -0.62
N SER A 36 -11.98 7.51 0.04
CA SER A 36 -11.95 7.63 1.50
C SER A 36 -13.34 7.97 2.06
N VAL A 37 -14.05 8.92 1.44
CA VAL A 37 -15.43 9.28 1.81
C VAL A 37 -16.38 8.10 1.61
N LEU A 38 -16.29 7.37 0.49
CA LEU A 38 -17.09 6.17 0.26
C LEU A 38 -16.81 5.09 1.31
N CYS A 39 -15.54 4.85 1.63
CA CYS A 39 -15.16 3.92 2.70
C CYS A 39 -15.75 4.37 4.04
N ALA A 40 -15.72 5.67 4.36
CA ALA A 40 -16.24 6.20 5.62
C ALA A 40 -17.76 6.02 5.72
N VAL A 41 -18.50 6.30 4.64
CA VAL A 41 -19.96 6.11 4.59
C VAL A 41 -20.30 4.63 4.71
N PHE A 42 -19.57 3.75 4.02
CA PHE A 42 -19.79 2.31 4.09
C PHE A 42 -19.47 1.74 5.48
N VAL A 43 -18.38 2.18 6.11
CA VAL A 43 -18.03 1.86 7.50
C VAL A 43 -19.12 2.34 8.46
N ALA A 44 -19.58 3.59 8.33
CA ALA A 44 -20.63 4.14 9.19
C ALA A 44 -21.95 3.36 9.06
N PHE A 45 -22.31 2.95 7.83
CA PHE A 45 -23.43 2.06 7.59
C PHE A 45 -23.23 0.69 8.26
N LEU A 46 -22.02 0.14 8.19
CA LEU A 46 -21.64 -1.11 8.85
C LEU A 46 -21.39 -1.00 10.37
N LEU A 47 -21.44 0.18 10.98
CA LEU A 47 -21.36 0.31 12.45
C LEU A 47 -22.74 0.57 13.07
N LYS A 48 -23.68 1.16 12.31
CA LYS A 48 -24.99 1.58 12.83
C LYS A 48 -25.98 0.44 13.11
N THR A 49 -25.75 -0.78 12.63
CA THR A 49 -26.79 -1.84 12.63
C THR A 49 -26.66 -2.91 13.73
N GLY A 50 -26.29 -2.57 14.98
CA GLY A 50 -26.29 -3.57 16.05
C GLY A 50 -26.34 -2.96 17.46
N PRO A 51 -27.33 -3.31 18.30
CA PRO A 51 -27.27 -3.03 19.73
C PRO A 51 -26.25 -3.96 20.42
N ASP A 52 -25.32 -3.37 21.17
CA ASP A 52 -24.23 -4.05 21.88
C ASP A 52 -24.71 -4.60 23.24
N GLU A 53 -25.37 -5.75 23.27
CA GLU A 53 -25.90 -6.33 24.52
C GLU A 53 -25.01 -7.45 25.10
N THR A 54 -24.15 -8.09 24.30
CA THR A 54 -23.31 -9.23 24.74
C THR A 54 -21.80 -8.96 24.69
N PRO A 55 -20.97 -9.57 25.55
CA PRO A 55 -19.50 -9.41 25.54
C PRO A 55 -18.87 -9.82 24.20
N GLN A 56 -19.36 -10.89 23.57
CA GLN A 56 -18.92 -11.28 22.21
C GLN A 56 -19.22 -10.20 21.15
N GLN A 57 -20.33 -9.47 21.27
CA GLN A 57 -20.64 -8.36 20.37
C GLN A 57 -19.69 -7.17 20.60
N ARG A 58 -19.27 -6.92 21.84
CA ARG A 58 -18.27 -5.86 22.14
C ARG A 58 -16.92 -6.16 21.49
N THR A 59 -16.43 -7.39 21.58
CA THR A 59 -15.17 -7.81 20.94
C THR A 59 -15.28 -7.72 19.41
N LYS A 60 -16.42 -8.13 18.86
CA LYS A 60 -16.72 -8.02 17.43
C LYS A 60 -16.74 -6.55 16.97
N SER A 61 -17.38 -5.67 17.74
CA SER A 61 -17.44 -4.23 17.50
C SER A 61 -16.04 -3.59 17.55
N ALA A 62 -15.21 -4.00 18.52
CA ALA A 62 -13.81 -3.55 18.62
C ALA A 62 -12.98 -3.99 17.40
N VAL A 63 -13.06 -5.25 16.98
CA VAL A 63 -12.39 -5.77 15.78
C VAL A 63 -12.85 -5.03 14.51
N MET A 64 -14.15 -4.80 14.36
CA MET A 64 -14.68 -4.01 13.24
C MET A 64 -14.18 -2.57 13.26
N THR A 65 -14.07 -1.97 14.44
CA THR A 65 -13.51 -0.62 14.60
C THR A 65 -12.05 -0.57 14.15
N VAL A 66 -11.24 -1.59 14.48
CA VAL A 66 -9.83 -1.67 14.02
C VAL A 66 -9.76 -1.73 12.50
N PHE A 67 -10.55 -2.60 11.84
CA PHE A 67 -10.56 -2.68 10.39
C PHE A 67 -11.07 -1.40 9.72
N ALA A 68 -12.09 -0.76 10.30
CA ALA A 68 -12.62 0.51 9.84
C ALA A 68 -11.56 1.63 9.90
N VAL A 69 -10.91 1.78 11.05
CA VAL A 69 -9.84 2.77 11.24
C VAL A 69 -8.68 2.48 10.28
N GLY A 70 -8.29 1.21 10.13
CA GLY A 70 -7.26 0.79 9.19
C GLY A 70 -7.60 1.07 7.73
N ALA A 71 -8.85 0.85 7.29
CA ALA A 71 -9.26 1.15 5.93
C ALA A 71 -9.23 2.66 5.64
N LEU A 72 -9.60 3.48 6.63
CA LEU A 72 -9.67 4.93 6.51
C LEU A 72 -8.31 5.63 6.62
N SER A 73 -7.37 5.09 7.39
CA SER A 73 -6.04 5.67 7.52
C SER A 73 -5.12 5.32 6.34
N TRP A 74 -5.40 4.26 5.58
CA TRP A 74 -4.54 3.84 4.46
C TRP A 74 -4.35 4.90 3.36
N PRO A 75 -5.40 5.56 2.83
CA PRO A 75 -5.22 6.60 1.81
C PRO A 75 -4.27 7.73 2.26
N LEU A 76 -4.31 8.06 3.56
CA LEU A 76 -3.40 9.04 4.15
C LEU A 76 -1.97 8.50 4.20
N VAL A 77 -1.78 7.27 4.70
CA VAL A 77 -0.48 6.60 4.75
C VAL A 77 0.12 6.51 3.35
N TRP A 78 -0.64 6.05 2.37
CA TRP A 78 -0.23 5.92 0.97
C TRP A 78 0.15 7.27 0.34
N TYR A 79 -0.64 8.33 0.59
CA TYR A 79 -0.33 9.66 0.07
C TYR A 79 1.01 10.19 0.62
N ILE A 80 1.26 10.00 1.92
CA ILE A 80 2.48 10.47 2.59
C ILE A 80 3.71 9.66 2.13
N SER A 81 3.58 8.33 2.00
CA SER A 81 4.73 7.45 1.74
C SER A 81 5.02 7.21 0.26
N ILE A 82 4.00 7.16 -0.59
CA ILE A 82 4.10 6.72 -1.99
C ILE A 82 3.62 7.80 -2.97
N GLY A 83 2.70 8.67 -2.55
CA GLY A 83 1.98 9.59 -3.44
C GLY A 83 2.90 10.36 -4.39
N SER A 84 3.96 10.97 -3.87
CA SER A 84 4.90 11.79 -4.66
C SER A 84 5.60 11.00 -5.78
N VAL A 85 5.94 9.73 -5.55
CA VAL A 85 6.62 8.87 -6.53
C VAL A 85 5.67 8.46 -7.67
N VAL A 86 4.43 8.13 -7.33
CA VAL A 86 3.41 7.72 -8.30
C VAL A 86 2.99 8.88 -9.19
N LEU A 87 2.93 10.09 -8.62
CA LEU A 87 2.61 11.31 -9.34
C LEU A 87 3.63 11.65 -10.43
N GLU A 88 4.91 11.33 -10.20
CA GLU A 88 5.96 11.53 -11.20
C GLU A 88 5.90 10.50 -12.34
N THR A 89 5.36 9.31 -12.08
CA THR A 89 5.33 8.21 -13.06
C THR A 89 4.23 8.37 -14.11
N LEU A 90 3.20 9.21 -13.86
CA LEU A 90 2.03 9.46 -14.72
C LEU A 90 1.24 8.18 -15.11
N SER A 91 1.42 7.10 -14.36
CA SER A 91 0.77 5.80 -14.59
C SER A 91 -0.35 5.60 -13.58
N LEU A 92 -1.49 5.05 -14.02
CA LEU A 92 -2.61 4.70 -13.15
C LEU A 92 -2.41 3.34 -12.46
N LEU A 93 -1.50 2.49 -12.96
CA LEU A 93 -1.24 1.16 -12.40
C LEU A 93 -0.92 1.17 -10.89
N PRO A 94 -0.06 2.06 -10.38
CA PRO A 94 0.26 2.11 -8.95
C PRO A 94 -0.95 2.43 -8.04
N LEU A 95 -2.06 2.93 -8.59
CA LEU A 95 -3.29 3.15 -7.82
C LEU A 95 -3.95 1.83 -7.37
N PHE A 96 -3.66 0.70 -8.02
CA PHE A 96 -4.12 -0.61 -7.54
C PHE A 96 -3.60 -0.92 -6.13
N GLY A 97 -2.35 -0.58 -5.83
CA GLY A 97 -1.79 -0.73 -4.49
C GLY A 97 -2.40 0.25 -3.47
N ALA A 98 -2.94 1.39 -3.92
CA ALA A 98 -3.69 2.31 -3.07
C ALA A 98 -5.08 1.75 -2.71
N LEU A 99 -5.74 1.09 -3.66
CA LEU A 99 -7.09 0.54 -3.48
C LEU A 99 -7.10 -0.81 -2.74
N TRP A 100 -6.01 -1.57 -2.81
CA TRP A 100 -5.95 -2.93 -2.29
C TRP A 100 -6.26 -3.04 -0.79
N PRO A 101 -5.59 -2.31 0.12
CA PRO A 101 -5.82 -2.53 1.55
C PRO A 101 -7.24 -2.17 2.01
N PRO A 102 -7.85 -1.07 1.56
CA PRO A 102 -9.24 -0.79 1.87
C PRO A 102 -10.19 -1.88 1.35
N VAL A 103 -9.98 -2.39 0.13
CA VAL A 103 -10.83 -3.47 -0.42
C VAL A 103 -10.74 -4.72 0.45
N MET A 104 -9.53 -5.14 0.83
CA MET A 104 -9.34 -6.31 1.69
C MET A 104 -9.95 -6.11 3.07
N LEU A 105 -9.77 -4.94 3.68
CA LEU A 105 -10.34 -4.64 4.98
C LEU A 105 -11.88 -4.55 4.97
N LEU A 106 -12.48 -4.10 3.87
CA LEU A 106 -13.93 -4.13 3.69
C LEU A 106 -14.47 -5.57 3.53
N LEU A 107 -13.73 -6.45 2.85
CA LEU A 107 -14.06 -7.87 2.77
C LEU A 107 -13.98 -8.54 4.15
N ASP A 108 -12.97 -8.20 4.95
CA ASP A 108 -12.80 -8.69 6.32
C ASP A 108 -13.90 -8.18 7.26
N LEU A 109 -14.32 -6.92 7.11
CA LEU A 109 -15.48 -6.35 7.80
C LEU A 109 -16.77 -7.10 7.47
N ARG A 110 -16.96 -7.51 6.21
CA ARG A 110 -18.11 -8.30 5.80
C ARG A 110 -18.04 -9.73 6.35
N GLY A 111 -16.87 -10.36 6.32
CA GLY A 111 -16.66 -11.71 6.84
C GLY A 111 -16.85 -11.80 8.36
N SER A 112 -16.33 -10.83 9.10
CA SER A 112 -16.50 -10.75 10.57
C SER A 112 -17.95 -10.53 10.99
N ARG A 113 -18.80 -9.93 10.15
CA ARG A 113 -20.25 -9.88 10.39
C ARG A 113 -20.92 -11.25 10.31
N LEU A 114 -20.50 -12.10 9.37
CA LEU A 114 -21.14 -13.37 9.07
C LEU A 114 -20.70 -14.53 9.99
N ASN A 115 -19.47 -14.47 10.53
CA ASN A 115 -18.90 -15.54 11.35
C ASN A 115 -18.85 -15.19 12.86
N SER A 116 -18.84 -16.23 13.71
CA SER A 116 -18.59 -16.10 15.15
C SER A 116 -17.09 -15.89 15.41
N VAL A 117 -16.77 -14.86 16.20
CA VAL A 117 -15.38 -14.42 16.48
C VAL A 117 -14.54 -15.55 17.09
N GLN A 118 -15.16 -16.44 17.88
CA GLN A 118 -14.51 -17.53 18.61
C GLN A 118 -13.96 -18.66 17.73
N ALA A 119 -14.64 -19.03 16.63
CA ALA A 119 -14.23 -20.13 15.76
C ALA A 119 -13.11 -19.74 14.77
N GLY A 120 -12.89 -18.43 14.59
CA GLY A 120 -11.91 -17.90 13.65
C GLY A 120 -10.50 -17.78 14.22
N SER A 121 -10.32 -17.36 15.48
CA SER A 121 -9.03 -16.85 15.99
C SER A 121 -7.83 -17.80 15.91
N ASN A 122 -7.96 -19.04 16.39
CA ASN A 122 -6.82 -19.95 16.44
C ASN A 122 -6.38 -20.41 15.04
N ASN A 123 -7.33 -20.50 14.09
CA ASN A 123 -7.01 -20.73 12.69
C ASN A 123 -6.50 -19.44 12.01
N LEU A 124 -7.02 -18.26 12.37
CA LEU A 124 -6.67 -16.99 11.73
C LEU A 124 -5.22 -16.59 12.00
N VAL A 125 -4.73 -16.73 13.23
CA VAL A 125 -3.37 -16.31 13.61
C VAL A 125 -2.32 -17.20 12.94
N GLY A 126 -2.55 -18.51 12.90
CA GLY A 126 -1.68 -19.46 12.19
C GLY A 126 -1.62 -19.16 10.68
N HIS A 127 -2.79 -18.96 10.04
CA HIS A 127 -2.83 -18.62 8.62
C HIS A 127 -2.18 -17.26 8.31
N LEU A 128 -2.35 -16.26 9.17
CA LEU A 128 -1.70 -14.95 8.96
C LEU A 128 -0.18 -15.03 9.04
N GLN A 129 0.38 -15.89 9.91
CA GLN A 129 1.82 -16.07 10.03
C GLN A 129 2.40 -16.83 8.82
N ASP A 130 1.69 -17.84 8.32
CA ASP A 130 2.06 -18.56 7.09
C ASP A 130 1.96 -17.65 5.85
N ASP A 131 0.91 -16.82 5.77
CA ASP A 131 0.74 -15.82 4.72
C ASP A 131 1.82 -14.73 4.79
N ALA A 132 2.21 -14.30 6.00
CA ALA A 132 3.30 -13.35 6.22
C ALA A 132 4.65 -13.91 5.79
N ASN A 133 4.94 -15.17 6.13
CA ASN A 133 6.16 -15.84 5.69
C ASN A 133 6.20 -15.98 4.16
N SER A 134 5.07 -16.34 3.55
CA SER A 134 4.93 -16.40 2.09
C SER A 134 5.14 -15.03 1.45
N LEU A 135 4.56 -13.97 2.01
CA LEU A 135 4.73 -12.61 1.53
C LEU A 135 6.19 -12.14 1.66
N ILE A 136 6.86 -12.44 2.77
CA ILE A 136 8.28 -12.16 2.96
C ILE A 136 9.10 -12.85 1.86
N GLY A 137 8.80 -14.14 1.58
CA GLY A 137 9.43 -14.87 0.48
C GLY A 137 9.22 -14.21 -0.89
N ILE A 138 7.99 -13.81 -1.20
CA ILE A 138 7.64 -13.09 -2.44
C ILE A 138 8.38 -11.74 -2.51
N ALA A 139 8.41 -10.99 -1.40
CA ALA A 139 9.08 -9.71 -1.32
C ALA A 139 10.60 -9.83 -1.55
N PHE A 140 11.25 -10.87 -1.00
CA PHE A 140 12.66 -11.17 -1.27
C PHE A 140 12.90 -11.56 -2.73
N ALA A 141 12.07 -12.45 -3.30
CA ALA A 141 12.18 -12.84 -4.70
C ALA A 141 12.03 -11.61 -5.62
N PHE A 142 11.08 -10.73 -5.29
CA PHE A 142 10.86 -9.50 -6.02
C PHE A 142 12.03 -8.52 -5.89
N ALA A 143 12.58 -8.34 -4.68
CA ALA A 143 13.77 -7.52 -4.46
C ALA A 143 14.97 -8.01 -5.30
N MET A 144 15.20 -9.32 -5.38
CA MET A 144 16.27 -9.90 -6.21
C MET A 144 16.07 -9.62 -7.71
N LEU A 145 14.82 -9.72 -8.18
CA LEU A 145 14.47 -9.39 -9.56
C LEU A 145 14.68 -7.88 -9.86
N MET A 146 14.37 -7.01 -8.90
CA MET A 146 14.61 -5.57 -9.03
C MET A 146 16.11 -5.24 -9.10
N VAL A 147 16.95 -5.91 -8.30
CA VAL A 147 18.41 -5.75 -8.35
C VAL A 147 18.96 -6.18 -9.71
N ALA A 148 18.49 -7.31 -10.25
CA ALA A 148 18.92 -7.80 -11.56
C ALA A 148 18.54 -6.84 -12.71
N THR A 149 17.46 -6.08 -12.56
CA THR A 149 16.95 -5.14 -13.59
C THR A 149 17.41 -3.68 -13.37
N TYR A 150 18.15 -3.41 -12.28
CA TYR A 150 18.53 -2.07 -11.82
C TYR A 150 19.46 -1.32 -12.77
N ALA A 151 20.15 -2.02 -13.68
CA ALA A 151 21.19 -1.46 -14.53
C ALA A 151 20.75 -0.24 -15.40
N ASN A 152 19.46 -0.11 -15.70
CA ASN A 152 18.97 0.87 -16.69
C ASN A 152 17.99 1.93 -16.16
N GLN A 153 17.45 1.85 -14.93
CA GLN A 153 16.40 2.78 -14.46
C GLN A 153 16.54 3.20 -12.99
N LYS A 154 17.38 4.20 -12.72
CA LYS A 154 17.87 4.53 -11.37
C LYS A 154 16.82 5.08 -10.38
N LYS A 155 15.82 5.86 -10.82
CA LYS A 155 14.91 6.57 -9.87
C LYS A 155 13.65 5.75 -9.51
N GLU A 156 12.91 5.26 -10.51
CA GLU A 156 11.67 4.51 -10.28
C GLU A 156 11.95 3.16 -9.58
N MET A 157 13.05 2.48 -9.94
CA MET A 157 13.44 1.21 -9.30
C MET A 157 13.90 1.40 -7.85
N TYR A 158 14.57 2.51 -7.53
CA TYR A 158 14.98 2.81 -6.16
C TYR A 158 13.76 3.01 -5.25
N SER A 159 12.76 3.78 -5.69
CA SER A 159 11.53 3.97 -4.92
C SER A 159 10.74 2.68 -4.73
N ALA A 160 10.65 1.84 -5.76
CA ALA A 160 10.01 0.53 -5.64
C ALA A 160 10.78 -0.40 -4.69
N MET A 161 12.12 -0.40 -4.71
CA MET A 161 12.94 -1.14 -3.75
C MET A 161 12.69 -0.68 -2.30
N LEU A 162 12.58 0.65 -2.06
CA LEU A 162 12.21 1.17 -0.75
C LEU A 162 10.83 0.68 -0.29
N MET A 163 9.83 0.64 -1.19
CA MET A 163 8.49 0.14 -0.87
C MET A 163 8.51 -1.35 -0.48
N VAL A 164 9.31 -2.16 -1.17
CA VAL A 164 9.51 -3.58 -0.81
C VAL A 164 10.15 -3.71 0.57
N LEU A 165 11.16 -2.88 0.85
CA LEU A 165 11.82 -2.88 2.15
C LEU A 165 10.86 -2.44 3.27
N PHE A 166 10.03 -1.42 3.03
CA PHE A 166 8.98 -1.03 3.97
C PHE A 166 7.99 -2.17 4.22
N ALA A 167 7.53 -2.85 3.16
CA ALA A 167 6.64 -4.01 3.31
C ALA A 167 7.26 -5.10 4.18
N LEU A 168 8.55 -5.42 3.96
CA LEU A 168 9.29 -6.40 4.74
C LEU A 168 9.43 -5.99 6.22
N VAL A 169 9.87 -4.76 6.48
CA VAL A 169 10.04 -4.24 7.85
C VAL A 169 8.71 -4.28 8.59
N ILE A 170 7.62 -3.88 7.92
CA ILE A 170 6.28 -3.89 8.50
C ILE A 170 5.85 -5.33 8.84
N CYS A 171 6.05 -6.29 7.94
CA CYS A 171 5.72 -7.69 8.21
C CYS A 171 6.51 -8.27 9.38
N ILE A 172 7.83 -8.05 9.42
CA ILE A 172 8.68 -8.59 10.48
C ILE A 172 8.39 -7.92 11.83
N ALA A 173 8.17 -6.62 11.85
CA ALA A 173 7.98 -5.87 13.09
C ALA A 173 6.58 -6.04 13.70
N PHE A 174 5.54 -6.24 12.89
CA PHE A 174 4.15 -6.20 13.37
C PHE A 174 3.35 -7.46 13.08
N VAL A 175 3.64 -8.21 12.01
CA VAL A 175 2.85 -9.39 11.62
C VAL A 175 3.43 -10.68 12.20
N VAL A 176 4.75 -10.82 12.21
CA VAL A 176 5.45 -12.01 12.74
C VAL A 176 5.35 -12.18 14.28
N PRO A 177 5.42 -11.12 15.12
CA PRO A 177 5.38 -11.30 16.57
C PRO A 177 4.06 -11.95 17.01
N GLN A 178 4.14 -13.00 17.83
CA GLN A 178 2.95 -13.63 18.40
C GLN A 178 2.31 -12.69 19.44
N PRO A 179 0.97 -12.65 19.52
CA PRO A 179 0.28 -11.87 20.55
C PRO A 179 0.76 -12.30 21.94
N LEU A 180 1.24 -11.35 22.75
CA LEU A 180 1.57 -11.59 24.16
C LEU A 180 0.30 -11.77 25.04
N ALA A 181 -0.88 -11.54 24.47
CA ALA A 181 -2.16 -11.67 25.16
C ALA A 181 -2.56 -13.14 25.30
N GLN A 182 -3.23 -13.49 26.41
CA GLN A 182 -3.78 -14.84 26.61
C GLN A 182 -4.69 -15.24 25.45
N GLU A 183 -4.51 -16.47 24.95
CA GLU A 183 -5.33 -17.04 23.88
C GLU A 183 -6.82 -16.97 24.26
N GLY A 184 -7.65 -16.48 23.33
CA GLY A 184 -9.09 -16.33 23.53
C GLY A 184 -9.52 -15.07 24.32
N SER A 185 -8.60 -14.19 24.71
CA SER A 185 -8.94 -12.89 25.29
C SER A 185 -9.35 -11.86 24.24
N ASP A 186 -10.21 -10.89 24.61
CA ASP A 186 -10.61 -9.78 23.75
C ASP A 186 -9.42 -9.00 23.17
N ALA A 187 -8.37 -8.84 23.97
CA ALA A 187 -7.13 -8.18 23.56
C ALA A 187 -6.40 -8.95 22.44
N ALA A 188 -6.41 -10.29 22.47
CA ALA A 188 -5.81 -11.11 21.42
C ALA A 188 -6.56 -10.95 20.08
N PHE A 189 -7.89 -10.87 20.10
CA PHE A 189 -8.69 -10.64 18.90
C PHE A 189 -8.42 -9.26 18.27
N VAL A 190 -8.35 -8.22 19.11
CA VAL A 190 -8.03 -6.86 18.67
C VAL A 190 -6.61 -6.79 18.10
N TRP A 191 -5.65 -7.46 18.73
CA TRP A 191 -4.28 -7.54 18.24
C TRP A 191 -4.21 -8.22 16.86
N ALA A 192 -4.83 -9.39 16.71
CA ALA A 192 -4.86 -10.12 15.44
C ALA A 192 -5.52 -9.29 14.31
N ALA A 193 -6.58 -8.55 14.62
CA ALA A 193 -7.18 -7.61 13.67
C ALA A 193 -6.19 -6.52 13.25
N GLY A 194 -5.43 -5.97 14.20
CA GLY A 194 -4.35 -5.02 13.93
C GLY A 194 -3.27 -5.61 13.02
N GLN A 195 -2.80 -6.82 13.29
CA GLN A 195 -1.81 -7.50 12.45
C GLN A 195 -2.31 -7.68 11.02
N ARG A 196 -3.59 -7.99 10.83
CA ARG A 196 -4.21 -8.12 9.50
C ARG A 196 -4.35 -6.79 8.75
N VAL A 197 -4.62 -5.68 9.45
CA VAL A 197 -4.54 -4.32 8.87
C VAL A 197 -3.12 -4.06 8.36
N VAL A 198 -2.13 -4.31 9.21
CA VAL A 198 -0.74 -4.04 8.91
C VAL A 198 -0.21 -4.94 7.78
N PHE A 199 -0.64 -6.20 7.73
CA PHE A 199 -0.37 -7.12 6.64
C PHE A 199 -0.98 -6.63 5.31
N SER A 200 -2.23 -6.15 5.34
CA SER A 200 -2.89 -5.58 4.17
C SER A 200 -2.12 -4.37 3.64
N TYR A 201 -1.55 -3.56 4.53
CA TYR A 201 -0.71 -2.41 4.14
C TYR A 201 0.58 -2.87 3.46
N ALA A 202 1.27 -3.87 4.02
CA ALA A 202 2.47 -4.43 3.42
C ALA A 202 2.20 -4.97 2.01
N MET A 203 1.06 -5.65 1.80
CA MET A 203 0.60 -6.04 0.45
C MET A 203 0.38 -4.83 -0.47
N GLY A 204 -0.24 -3.77 0.03
CA GLY A 204 -0.42 -2.52 -0.74
C GLY A 204 0.91 -1.92 -1.20
N TYR A 205 1.92 -1.87 -0.32
CA TYR A 205 3.28 -1.44 -0.66
C TYR A 205 3.92 -2.33 -1.73
N LEU A 206 3.82 -3.65 -1.57
CA LEU A 206 4.41 -4.63 -2.49
C LEU A 206 3.78 -4.57 -3.88
N LEU A 207 2.44 -4.48 -3.96
CA LEU A 207 1.72 -4.28 -5.22
C LEU A 207 2.10 -2.96 -5.88
N THR A 208 2.23 -1.89 -5.10
CA THR A 208 2.65 -0.60 -5.65
C THR A 208 4.06 -0.65 -6.22
N ALA A 209 4.98 -1.31 -5.53
CA ALA A 209 6.35 -1.56 -6.01
C ALA A 209 6.35 -2.36 -7.32
N LEU A 210 5.54 -3.43 -7.40
CA LEU A 210 5.37 -4.23 -8.61
C LEU A 210 4.87 -3.40 -9.80
N CYS A 211 3.82 -2.61 -9.59
CA CYS A 211 3.27 -1.73 -10.61
C CYS A 211 4.28 -0.70 -11.11
N LEU A 212 5.10 -0.14 -10.21
CA LEU A 212 6.17 0.78 -10.57
C LEU A 212 7.24 0.09 -11.42
N SER A 213 7.69 -1.12 -11.03
CA SER A 213 8.67 -1.89 -11.80
C SER A 213 8.19 -2.25 -13.20
N ILE A 214 6.91 -2.62 -13.35
CA ILE A 214 6.31 -2.92 -14.65
C ILE A 214 6.24 -1.66 -15.52
N THR A 215 5.80 -0.54 -14.93
CA THR A 215 5.71 0.76 -15.63
C THR A 215 7.09 1.20 -16.12
N ALA A 216 8.09 1.09 -15.25
CA ALA A 216 9.49 1.36 -15.52
C ALA A 216 10.04 0.50 -16.69
N GLY A 217 9.85 -0.83 -16.61
CA GLY A 217 10.26 -1.76 -17.67
C GLY A 217 9.56 -1.50 -19.02
N SER A 218 8.27 -1.17 -19.01
CA SER A 218 7.52 -0.83 -20.23
C SER A 218 8.09 0.42 -20.92
N LYS A 219 8.43 1.46 -20.15
CA LYS A 219 9.07 2.68 -20.68
C LYS A 219 10.42 2.37 -21.32
N ALA A 220 11.23 1.48 -20.72
CA ALA A 220 12.53 1.08 -21.28
C ALA A 220 12.39 0.39 -22.65
N MET A 221 11.45 -0.54 -22.78
CA MET A 221 11.20 -1.23 -24.05
C MET A 221 10.69 -0.27 -25.13
N ALA A 222 9.85 0.69 -24.76
CA ALA A 222 9.35 1.70 -25.68
C ALA A 222 10.45 2.64 -26.19
N SER A 223 11.49 2.94 -25.40
CA SER A 223 12.62 3.75 -25.85
C SER A 223 13.55 3.00 -26.80
N VAL A 224 13.81 1.71 -26.55
CA VAL A 224 14.65 0.86 -27.44
C VAL A 224 13.99 0.67 -28.81
N ARG A 225 12.65 0.59 -28.87
CA ARG A 225 11.94 0.49 -30.15
C ARG A 225 12.00 1.76 -31.01
N ARG A 226 12.36 2.90 -30.42
CA ARG A 226 12.42 4.21 -31.10
C ARG A 226 13.84 4.63 -31.50
N SER A 227 14.86 3.93 -31.02
CA SER A 227 16.27 4.09 -31.42
C SER A 227 16.60 3.16 -32.57
#